data_AF-A0AAW5MDK4-F1
#
_entry.id   AF-A0AAW5MDK4-F1
#
_cell.length_a   1.000
_cell.length_b   1.000
_cell.length_c   1.000
_cell.angle_alpha   90.00
_cell.angle_beta   90.00
_cell.angle_gamma   90.00
#
_symmetry.space_group_name_H-M   'P 1'
#
loop_
_entity.id
_entity.type
_entity.pdbx_description
1 polymer ?
#
loop_
_entity_poly.entity_id
_entity_poly.type
_entity_poly.pdbx_seq_one_letter_code
_entity_poly.pdbx_strand_id
1 'polypeptide(L)' 'MLERARQEWFSNIRGDLLSGIVVALALIPEAIAFSIIAGVDPKVGLYASF' A
#
# COMPACT_ATOMS: atom_id res chain seq x y z
N MET A 1 5.35 -4.00 29.46
CA MET A 1 6.01 -4.15 28.13
C MET A 1 4.98 -4.42 27.03
N LEU A 2 4.13 -5.45 27.15
CA LEU A 2 3.07 -5.76 26.16
C LEU A 2 2.07 -4.61 25.92
N GLU A 3 1.64 -3.90 26.97
CA GLU A 3 0.72 -2.76 26.80
C GLU A 3 1.32 -1.59 26.03
N ARG A 4 2.64 -1.34 26.18
CA ARG A 4 3.36 -0.33 25.40
C ARG A 4 3.41 -0.71 23.93
N ALA A 5 3.78 -1.97 23.63
CA ALA A 5 3.79 -2.47 22.26
C ALA A 5 2.38 -2.38 21.62
N ARG A 6 1.31 -2.66 22.39
CA ARG A 6 -0.05 -2.51 21.88
C ARG A 6 -0.40 -1.06 21.53
N GLN A 7 -0.01 -0.09 22.37
CA GLN A 7 -0.22 1.33 22.06
C GLN A 7 0.64 1.80 20.88
N GLU A 8 1.89 1.34 20.76
CA GLU A 8 2.76 1.74 19.65
C GLU A 8 2.24 1.22 18.30
N TRP A 9 1.84 -0.05 18.23
CA TRP A 9 1.48 -0.71 16.97
C TRP A 9 0.01 -0.55 16.57
N PHE A 10 -0.89 -0.31 17.52
CA PHE A 10 -2.33 -0.28 17.28
C PHE A 10 -3.01 0.96 17.89
N SER A 11 -2.28 2.05 18.10
CA SER A 11 -2.86 3.31 18.61
C SER A 11 -3.87 3.94 17.65
N ASN A 12 -3.71 3.76 16.33
CA ASN A 12 -4.51 4.45 15.32
C ASN A 12 -5.05 3.57 14.19
N ILE A 13 -5.64 2.42 14.55
CA ILE A 13 -6.18 1.44 13.60
C ILE A 13 -7.09 2.07 12.53
N ARG A 14 -7.93 3.04 12.90
CA ARG A 14 -8.86 3.70 11.96
C ARG A 14 -8.10 4.53 10.92
N GLY A 15 -7.12 5.31 11.36
CA GLY A 15 -6.29 6.10 10.45
C GLY A 15 -5.48 5.20 9.53
N ASP A 16 -4.84 4.18 10.10
CA ASP A 16 -3.98 3.25 9.35
C ASP A 16 -4.76 2.47 8.29
N LEU A 17 -5.99 2.05 8.62
CA LEU A 17 -6.89 1.37 7.68
C LEU A 17 -7.34 2.31 6.56
N LEU A 18 -7.78 3.52 6.90
CA LEU A 18 -8.21 4.50 5.90
C LEU A 18 -7.05 4.91 4.99
N SER A 19 -5.86 5.15 5.54
CA SER A 19 -4.67 5.46 4.73
C SER A 19 -4.27 4.29 3.86
N GLY A 20 -4.31 3.05 4.37
CA GLY A 20 -4.00 1.85 3.59
C GLY A 20 -4.92 1.70 2.38
N ILE A 21 -6.22 1.90 2.55
CA ILE A 21 -7.19 1.84 1.44
C ILE A 21 -6.94 2.96 0.43
N VAL A 22 -6.76 4.20 0.90
CA VAL A 22 -6.54 5.37 0.04
C VAL A 22 -5.26 5.20 -0.78
N VAL A 23 -4.17 4.78 -0.15
CA VAL A 23 -2.89 4.55 -0.80
C VAL A 23 -2.98 3.38 -1.79
N ALA A 24 -3.63 2.27 -1.41
CA ALA A 24 -3.81 1.12 -2.31
C ALA A 24 -4.59 1.51 -3.58
N LEU A 25 -5.65 2.31 -3.46
CA LEU A 25 -6.39 2.81 -4.61
C LEU A 25 -5.56 3.77 -5.47
N ALA A 26 -4.73 4.62 -4.85
CA ALA A 26 -3.85 5.53 -5.56
C ALA A 26 -2.71 4.81 -6.32
N LEU A 27 -2.21 3.68 -5.80
CA LEU A 27 -1.12 2.92 -6.40
C LEU A 27 -1.51 2.15 -7.68
N ILE A 28 -2.79 1.81 -7.88
CA ILE A 28 -3.25 1.06 -9.07
C ILE A 28 -2.83 1.75 -10.39
N PRO A 29 -3.19 3.02 -10.64
CA PRO A 29 -2.77 3.69 -11.87
C PRO A 29 -1.26 3.91 -11.96
N GLU A 30 -0.58 4.13 -10.84
CA GLU A 30 0.88 4.33 -10.79
C GLU A 30 1.65 3.07 -11.21
N ALA A 31 1.26 1.92 -10.65
CA ALA A 31 1.82 0.61 -10.98
C ALA A 31 1.64 0.24 -12.47
N ILE A 32 0.47 0.56 -13.03
CA ILE A 32 0.19 0.36 -14.45
C ILE A 32 1.06 1.29 -15.31
N ALA A 33 1.15 2.56 -14.95
CA ALA A 33 1.96 3.54 -15.68
C ALA A 33 3.45 3.16 -15.69
N PHE A 34 4.02 2.77 -14.55
CA PHE A 34 5.41 2.34 -14.47
C PHE A 34 5.68 1.07 -15.27
N SER A 35 4.74 0.12 -15.28
CA SER A 35 4.88 -1.10 -16.11
C SER A 35 4.95 -0.74 -17.59
N ILE A 36 4.09 0.17 -18.06
CA ILE A 36 4.07 0.64 -19.44
C ILE A 36 5.38 1.35 -19.79
N ILE A 37 5.88 2.22 -18.91
CA ILE A 37 7.15 2.92 -19.11
C ILE A 37 8.33 1.93 -19.18
N ALA A 38 8.31 0.89 -18.34
CA ALA A 38 9.32 -0.15 -18.32
C ALA A 38 9.20 -1.18 -19.47
N GLY A 39 8.16 -1.09 -20.31
CA GLY A 39 7.92 -2.02 -21.42
C GLY A 39 7.52 -3.43 -20.97
N VAL A 40 7.00 -3.58 -19.75
CA VAL A 40 6.55 -4.86 -19.19
C VAL A 40 5.03 -4.89 -19.08
N ASP A 41 4.46 -6.10 -18.99
CA ASP A 41 3.01 -6.26 -18.80
C ASP A 41 2.56 -5.57 -17.49
N PRO A 42 1.43 -4.81 -17.50
CA PRO A 42 0.90 -4.14 -16.31
C PRO A 42 0.71 -5.02 -15.08
N LYS A 43 0.52 -6.33 -15.25
CA LYS A 43 0.45 -7.29 -14.14
C LYS A 43 1.73 -7.30 -13.31
N VAL A 44 2.90 -7.06 -13.93
CA VAL A 44 4.19 -7.04 -13.23
C VAL A 44 4.24 -5.89 -12.23
N GLY A 45 3.82 -4.67 -12.61
CA GLY A 45 3.78 -3.54 -11.67
C GLY A 45 2.74 -3.73 -10.58
N LEU A 46 1.58 -4.32 -10.90
CA LEU A 46 0.56 -4.62 -9.89
C LEU A 46 1.05 -5.66 -8.86
N TYR A 47 1.76 -6.70 -9.28
CA TYR A 47 2.36 -7.68 -8.36
C TYR A 47 3.57 -7.16 -7.61
N ALA A 48 4.32 -6.21 -8.16
CA ALA A 48 5.43 -5.57 -7.46
C ALA A 48 4.95 -4.56 -6.39
N SER A 49 3.72 -4.07 -6.51
CA SER A 49 3.13 -3.08 -5.58
C SER A 49 2.45 -3.72 -4.36
N PHE A 50 2.31 -5.05 -4.35
CA PHE A 50 1.74 -5.83 -3.25
C PHE A 50 2.83 -6.65 -2.55
#